data_AF-A0A961HB22-F1
#
_entry.id   AF-A0A961HB22-F1
#
_cell.length_a   1.000
_cell.length_b   1.000
_cell.length_c   1.000
_cell.angle_alpha   90.00
_cell.angle_beta   90.00
_cell.angle_gamma   90.00
#
_symmetry.space_group_name_H-M   'P 1'
#
loop_
_entity.id
_entity.type
_entity.pdbx_description
1 polymer ?
#
loop_
_entity_poly.entity_id
_entity_poly.type
_entity_poly.pdbx_seq_one_letter_code
_entity_poly.pdbx_strand_id
1 'polypeptide(L)'
;MIVTTINVNGVRAAVRQRSEYNLGLLHWLSNCSSDVVCLQETRADDVQLAEALAPALSGGWHLASAEPHLKGRSGVAVLSRTPFEDVRIGLTATEFAQHGRYIEADVRGITVGSVYVHTGEAGTDKQVEKERFMATLGTRMAELSASGGHAVLCGDWNIAHAENDIKAWKANVKKSGFLPGERQWLTELMESGWVDVARRVHGDVAGPYSWWSWRGKAFDNDAGWRIDYHLATPELAGRTRAARVEKPAEYALRWSDHAPVTVEFDY
;
A
#
# COMPACT_ATOMS: atom_id res chain seq x y z
N MET A 1 5.41 -6.05 -16.19
CA MET A 1 4.35 -6.15 -15.17
C MET A 1 4.15 -4.78 -14.50
N ILE A 2 2.92 -4.29 -14.43
CA ILE A 2 2.54 -3.02 -13.79
C ILE A 2 1.78 -3.32 -12.49
N VAL A 3 2.35 -2.90 -11.36
CA VAL A 3 1.77 -3.07 -10.03
C VAL A 3 1.35 -1.72 -9.48
N THR A 4 0.12 -1.63 -8.98
CA THR A 4 -0.37 -0.44 -8.29
C THR A 4 -0.74 -0.77 -6.86
N THR A 5 -0.53 0.16 -5.94
CA THR A 5 -1.10 0.10 -4.60
C THR A 5 -1.92 1.32 -4.27
N ILE A 6 -2.98 1.11 -3.50
CA ILE A 6 -3.85 2.17 -2.99
C ILE A 6 -4.56 1.74 -1.71
N ASN A 7 -4.37 2.52 -0.65
CA ASN A 7 -5.28 2.50 0.49
C ASN A 7 -6.61 3.16 0.06
N VAL A 8 -7.71 2.40 0.11
CA VAL A 8 -9.02 2.84 -0.37
C VAL A 8 -9.89 3.47 0.71
N ASN A 9 -9.44 3.46 1.97
CA ASN A 9 -10.14 4.04 3.13
C ASN A 9 -11.63 3.61 3.21
N GLY A 10 -11.90 2.34 2.91
CA GLY A 10 -13.22 1.75 2.79
C GLY A 10 -13.68 1.57 1.34
N VAL A 11 -13.62 0.33 0.85
CA VAL A 11 -13.89 -0.01 -0.56
C VAL A 11 -15.29 0.43 -1.01
N ARG A 12 -16.31 0.22 -0.18
CA ARG A 12 -17.71 0.57 -0.49
C ARG A 12 -17.93 2.07 -0.68
N ALA A 13 -17.08 2.92 -0.10
CA ALA A 13 -17.12 4.37 -0.28
C ALA A 13 -16.26 4.82 -1.46
N ALA A 14 -15.15 4.13 -1.72
CA ALA A 14 -14.24 4.41 -2.82
C ALA A 14 -14.86 4.10 -4.20
N VAL A 15 -15.64 3.02 -4.31
CA VAL A 15 -16.24 2.58 -5.60
C VAL A 15 -17.38 3.47 -6.10
N ARG A 16 -17.91 4.37 -5.27
CA ARG A 16 -19.07 5.19 -5.63
C ARG A 16 -18.66 6.31 -6.58
N GLN A 17 -19.43 6.46 -7.66
CA GLN A 17 -19.50 7.72 -8.37
C GLN A 17 -20.15 8.78 -7.46
N ARG A 18 -19.40 9.84 -7.13
CA ARG A 18 -19.85 10.92 -6.24
C ARG A 18 -20.34 12.14 -6.99
N SER A 19 -19.93 12.32 -8.24
CA SER A 19 -20.36 13.39 -9.14
C SER A 19 -20.16 13.00 -10.61
N GLU A 20 -20.47 13.91 -11.53
CA GLU A 20 -20.16 13.76 -12.96
C GLU A 20 -18.66 13.57 -13.23
N TYR A 21 -17.80 14.14 -12.39
CA TYR A 21 -16.33 14.14 -12.58
C TYR A 21 -15.59 13.25 -11.58
N ASN A 22 -16.19 12.95 -10.42
CA ASN A 22 -15.66 11.98 -9.46
C ASN A 22 -16.36 10.63 -9.66
N LEU A 23 -15.76 9.81 -10.52
CA LEU A 23 -16.31 8.54 -10.99
C LEU A 23 -15.94 7.34 -10.10
N GLY A 24 -15.11 7.57 -9.07
CA GLY A 24 -14.74 6.55 -8.08
C GLY A 24 -13.76 5.47 -8.57
N LEU A 25 -13.46 4.54 -7.67
CA LEU A 25 -12.46 3.47 -7.85
C LEU A 25 -12.80 2.52 -8.99
N LEU A 26 -14.07 2.17 -9.21
CA LEU A 26 -14.44 1.23 -10.28
C LEU A 26 -14.14 1.80 -11.67
N HIS A 27 -14.42 3.09 -11.89
CA HIS A 27 -14.04 3.76 -13.12
C HIS A 27 -12.53 3.83 -13.28
N TRP A 28 -11.77 4.03 -12.20
CA TRP A 28 -10.31 3.98 -12.27
C TRP A 28 -9.81 2.56 -12.64
N LEU A 29 -10.34 1.51 -12.01
CA LEU A 29 -9.99 0.11 -12.32
C LEU A 29 -10.30 -0.31 -13.77
N SER A 30 -11.35 0.25 -14.38
CA SER A 30 -11.67 -0.06 -15.78
C SER A 30 -10.75 0.64 -16.78
N ASN A 31 -10.02 1.69 -16.37
CA ASN A 31 -9.17 2.49 -17.24
C ASN A 31 -7.67 2.39 -16.92
N CYS A 32 -7.29 1.80 -15.77
CA CYS A 32 -5.89 1.66 -15.40
C CYS A 32 -5.19 0.56 -16.23
N SER A 33 -3.89 0.79 -16.48
CA SER A 33 -3.03 -0.16 -17.19
C SER A 33 -2.42 -1.22 -16.26
N SER A 34 -2.82 -1.27 -14.99
CA SER A 34 -2.22 -2.16 -14.00
C SER A 34 -2.53 -3.62 -14.31
N ASP A 35 -1.54 -4.48 -14.13
CA ASP A 35 -1.70 -5.94 -14.15
C ASP A 35 -2.17 -6.44 -12.78
N VAL A 36 -1.65 -5.82 -11.70
CA VAL A 36 -1.96 -6.15 -10.31
C VAL A 36 -2.27 -4.88 -9.52
N VAL A 37 -3.28 -4.93 -8.64
CA VAL A 37 -3.63 -3.83 -7.73
C VAL A 37 -3.71 -4.34 -6.28
N CYS A 38 -2.80 -3.86 -5.44
CA CYS A 38 -2.80 -3.96 -3.99
C CYS A 38 -3.84 -2.97 -3.39
N LEU A 39 -4.85 -3.46 -2.67
CA LEU A 39 -5.81 -2.62 -1.94
C LEU A 39 -5.56 -2.72 -0.43
N GLN A 40 -5.58 -1.58 0.28
CA GLN A 40 -5.52 -1.51 1.75
C GLN A 40 -6.72 -0.79 2.32
N GLU A 41 -7.03 -1.06 3.59
CA GLU A 41 -8.24 -0.58 4.27
C GLU A 41 -9.51 -0.82 3.47
N THR A 42 -9.74 -2.07 3.03
CA THR A 42 -10.99 -2.43 2.38
C THR A 42 -12.19 -2.20 3.31
N ARG A 43 -12.01 -2.38 4.63
CA ARG A 43 -13.03 -2.24 5.69
C ARG A 43 -14.31 -3.01 5.39
N ALA A 44 -14.15 -4.17 4.78
CA ALA A 44 -15.20 -5.03 4.28
C ALA A 44 -14.81 -6.50 4.53
N ASP A 45 -15.81 -7.33 4.85
CA ASP A 45 -15.68 -8.79 4.74
C ASP A 45 -15.64 -9.20 3.26
N ASP A 46 -15.32 -10.47 2.99
CA ASP A 46 -15.14 -10.97 1.62
C ASP A 46 -16.40 -10.82 0.76
N VAL A 47 -17.58 -10.99 1.35
CA VAL A 47 -18.87 -10.82 0.64
C VAL A 47 -19.05 -9.36 0.21
N GLN A 48 -18.91 -8.43 1.16
CA GLN A 48 -19.02 -7.00 0.89
C GLN A 48 -17.96 -6.50 -0.10
N LEU A 49 -16.74 -7.05 -0.03
CA LEU A 49 -15.65 -6.71 -0.92
C LEU A 49 -15.94 -7.19 -2.35
N ALA A 50 -16.38 -8.45 -2.50
CA ALA A 50 -16.77 -9.00 -3.79
C ALA A 50 -17.96 -8.25 -4.41
N GLU A 51 -18.96 -7.89 -3.61
CA GLU A 51 -20.10 -7.07 -4.06
C GLU A 51 -19.65 -5.67 -4.52
N ALA A 52 -18.80 -4.99 -3.74
CA ALA A 52 -18.31 -3.66 -4.08
C ALA A 52 -17.46 -3.64 -5.36
N LEU A 53 -16.72 -4.72 -5.62
CA LEU A 53 -15.84 -4.88 -6.77
C LEU A 53 -16.48 -5.65 -7.93
N ALA A 54 -17.75 -6.05 -7.84
CA ALA A 54 -18.41 -6.93 -8.80
C ALA A 54 -18.23 -6.51 -10.27
N PRO A 55 -18.31 -5.21 -10.65
CA PRO A 55 -18.05 -4.79 -12.02
C PRO A 55 -16.60 -5.08 -12.48
N ALA A 56 -15.61 -4.87 -11.62
CA ALA A 56 -14.22 -5.20 -11.92
C ALA A 56 -14.02 -6.72 -12.06
N LEU A 57 -14.63 -7.52 -11.18
CA LEU A 57 -14.57 -8.98 -11.25
C LEU A 57 -15.21 -9.52 -12.54
N SER A 58 -16.37 -8.98 -12.92
CA SER A 58 -17.01 -9.29 -14.20
C SER A 58 -16.18 -8.84 -15.41
N GLY A 59 -15.32 -7.83 -15.22
CA GLY A 59 -14.37 -7.31 -16.20
C GLY A 59 -13.05 -8.09 -16.28
N GLY A 60 -12.94 -9.25 -15.61
CA GLY A 60 -11.80 -10.16 -15.71
C GLY A 60 -10.73 -9.98 -14.63
N TRP A 61 -11.00 -9.20 -13.58
CA TRP A 61 -10.12 -9.16 -12.41
C TRP A 61 -10.36 -10.38 -11.51
N HIS A 62 -9.27 -11.02 -11.09
CA HIS A 62 -9.24 -12.03 -10.03
C HIS A 62 -9.01 -11.35 -8.68
N LEU A 63 -9.66 -11.82 -7.62
CA LEU A 63 -9.60 -11.24 -6.28
C LEU A 63 -9.12 -12.28 -5.25
N ALA A 64 -8.14 -11.87 -4.45
CA ALA A 64 -7.76 -12.53 -3.20
C ALA A 64 -7.78 -11.49 -2.07
N SER A 65 -8.26 -11.86 -0.89
CA SER A 65 -8.42 -10.94 0.24
C SER A 65 -8.02 -11.58 1.56
N ALA A 66 -7.51 -10.73 2.46
CA ALA A 66 -7.39 -11.04 3.87
C ALA A 66 -8.41 -10.17 4.61
N GLU A 67 -9.51 -10.80 5.01
CA GLU A 67 -10.57 -10.10 5.74
C GLU A 67 -10.07 -9.57 7.09
N PRO A 68 -10.60 -8.44 7.56
CA PRO A 68 -10.25 -7.91 8.87
C PRO A 68 -10.97 -8.65 10.00
N HIS A 69 -10.24 -9.08 11.03
CA HIS A 69 -10.84 -9.58 12.28
C HIS A 69 -11.83 -8.61 12.97
N LEU A 70 -11.68 -7.30 12.76
CA LEU A 70 -12.56 -6.27 13.30
C LEU A 70 -13.40 -5.65 12.19
N LYS A 71 -14.73 -5.77 12.32
CA LYS A 71 -15.68 -5.21 11.34
C LYS A 71 -15.44 -3.71 11.12
N GLY A 72 -15.34 -3.32 9.86
CA GLY A 72 -15.18 -1.92 9.45
C GLY A 72 -13.81 -1.30 9.75
N ARG A 73 -12.79 -2.12 10.02
CA ARG A 73 -11.38 -1.70 10.21
C ARG A 73 -10.49 -2.52 9.29
N SER A 74 -9.31 -2.01 8.93
CA SER A 74 -8.28 -2.76 8.18
C SER A 74 -8.82 -3.44 6.89
N GLY A 75 -8.30 -4.62 6.55
CA GLY A 75 -8.64 -5.39 5.37
C GLY A 75 -7.69 -5.06 4.22
N VAL A 76 -7.12 -6.08 3.61
CA VAL A 76 -6.25 -5.96 2.44
C VAL A 76 -6.68 -6.93 1.35
N ALA A 77 -6.40 -6.57 0.10
CA ALA A 77 -6.70 -7.43 -1.04
C ALA A 77 -5.67 -7.25 -2.15
N VAL A 78 -5.63 -8.22 -3.05
CA VAL A 78 -4.91 -8.18 -4.32
C VAL A 78 -5.91 -8.46 -5.43
N LEU A 79 -5.95 -7.56 -6.42
CA LEU A 79 -6.60 -7.78 -7.70
C LEU A 79 -5.55 -8.11 -8.75
N SER A 80 -5.80 -9.08 -9.63
CA SER A 80 -4.91 -9.42 -10.74
C SER A 80 -5.68 -9.66 -12.03
N ARG A 81 -5.12 -9.25 -13.18
CA ARG A 81 -5.68 -9.56 -14.51
C ARG A 81 -5.45 -11.01 -14.94
N THR A 82 -4.56 -11.72 -14.26
CA THR A 82 -4.31 -13.14 -14.47
C THR A 82 -4.62 -13.94 -13.19
N PRO A 83 -4.97 -15.23 -13.30
CA PRO A 83 -5.16 -16.08 -12.12
C PRO A 83 -3.93 -16.08 -11.20
N PHE A 84 -4.17 -16.23 -9.90
CA PHE A 84 -3.10 -16.42 -8.92
C PHE A 84 -2.55 -17.84 -9.00
N GLU A 85 -1.23 -17.98 -8.90
CA GLU A 85 -0.55 -19.29 -8.80
C GLU A 85 -0.65 -19.86 -7.39
N ASP A 86 -0.50 -18.98 -6.38
CA ASP A 86 -0.71 -19.30 -4.97
C ASP A 86 -1.08 -18.02 -4.21
N VAL A 87 -1.73 -18.17 -3.05
CA VAL A 87 -2.17 -17.08 -2.17
C VAL A 87 -1.90 -17.44 -0.72
N ARG A 88 -1.19 -16.56 0.01
CA ARG A 88 -0.93 -16.72 1.45
C ARG A 88 -1.46 -15.50 2.21
N ILE A 89 -2.25 -15.79 3.24
CA ILE A 89 -2.99 -14.80 4.02
C ILE A 89 -2.39 -14.67 5.42
N GLY A 90 -2.17 -13.43 5.83
CA GLY A 90 -1.64 -13.09 7.15
C GLY A 90 -0.15 -13.38 7.31
N LEU A 91 0.42 -12.87 8.39
CA LEU A 91 1.77 -13.21 8.83
C LEU A 91 1.63 -14.43 9.77
N THR A 92 1.67 -15.63 9.20
CA THR A 92 1.32 -16.90 9.86
C THR A 92 2.10 -17.11 11.17
N ALA A 93 1.48 -17.80 12.14
CA ALA A 93 2.04 -18.10 13.47
C ALA A 93 2.31 -16.89 14.39
N THR A 94 1.69 -15.74 14.11
CA THR A 94 1.80 -14.54 14.95
C THR A 94 0.44 -13.97 15.37
N GLU A 95 0.47 -13.01 16.30
CA GLU A 95 -0.65 -12.13 16.68
C GLU A 95 -1.43 -11.60 15.47
N PHE A 96 -0.76 -11.39 14.33
CA PHE A 96 -1.30 -10.65 13.19
C PHE A 96 -1.90 -11.53 12.07
N ALA A 97 -1.94 -12.85 12.25
CA ALA A 97 -2.39 -13.78 11.22
C ALA A 97 -3.81 -13.50 10.72
N GLN A 98 -4.70 -13.01 11.59
CA GLN A 98 -6.10 -12.72 11.26
C GLN A 98 -6.40 -11.22 11.19
N HIS A 99 -5.40 -10.35 11.29
CA HIS A 99 -5.66 -8.91 11.40
C HIS A 99 -6.16 -8.27 10.09
N GLY A 100 -6.08 -8.99 8.96
CA GLY A 100 -6.43 -8.46 7.63
C GLY A 100 -5.50 -7.32 7.22
N ARG A 101 -4.19 -7.49 7.46
CA ARG A 101 -3.15 -6.47 7.23
C ARG A 101 -2.04 -6.93 6.28
N TYR A 102 -2.06 -8.19 5.90
CA TYR A 102 -1.07 -8.78 5.01
C TYR A 102 -1.70 -9.87 4.18
N ILE A 103 -1.44 -9.85 2.88
CA ILE A 103 -1.71 -10.92 1.94
C ILE A 103 -0.62 -10.88 0.88
N GLU A 104 -0.22 -12.03 0.39
CA GLU A 104 0.64 -12.15 -0.78
C GLU A 104 0.04 -13.14 -1.77
N ALA A 105 0.25 -12.87 -3.05
CA ALA A 105 -0.18 -13.73 -4.13
C ALA A 105 0.93 -13.85 -5.18
N ASP A 106 1.13 -15.04 -5.69
CA ASP A 106 2.05 -15.28 -6.80
C ASP A 106 1.33 -15.02 -8.12
N VAL A 107 1.90 -14.11 -8.91
CA VAL A 107 1.37 -13.69 -10.20
C VAL A 107 2.51 -13.72 -11.21
N ARG A 108 2.41 -14.61 -12.20
CA ARG A 108 3.41 -14.78 -13.26
C ARG A 108 4.82 -15.05 -12.69
N GLY A 109 4.92 -15.83 -11.61
CA GLY A 109 6.18 -16.12 -10.93
C GLY A 109 6.79 -14.96 -10.11
N ILE A 110 6.04 -13.90 -9.83
CA ILE A 110 6.42 -12.85 -8.86
C ILE A 110 5.48 -12.91 -7.65
N THR A 111 6.04 -12.88 -6.45
CA THR A 111 5.26 -12.68 -5.23
C THR A 111 4.90 -11.21 -5.07
N VAL A 112 3.61 -10.88 -5.15
CA VAL A 112 3.08 -9.53 -4.91
C VAL A 112 2.34 -9.51 -3.58
N GLY A 113 2.81 -8.70 -2.63
CA GLY A 113 2.18 -8.56 -1.32
C GLY A 113 1.47 -7.23 -1.13
N SER A 114 0.25 -7.25 -0.56
CA SER A 114 -0.48 -6.06 -0.09
C SER A 114 -0.33 -5.94 1.43
N VAL A 115 0.25 -4.82 1.87
CA VAL A 115 0.61 -4.56 3.26
C VAL A 115 -0.16 -3.36 3.82
N TYR A 116 -0.70 -3.50 5.03
CA TYR A 116 -1.28 -2.38 5.78
C TYR A 116 -0.74 -2.33 7.22
N VAL A 117 0.32 -1.56 7.41
CA VAL A 117 0.82 -1.21 8.75
C VAL A 117 -0.14 -0.19 9.34
N HIS A 118 -0.66 -0.40 10.56
CA HIS A 118 -1.57 0.59 11.15
C HIS A 118 -0.86 1.87 11.53
N THR A 119 -1.63 2.96 11.57
CA THR A 119 -1.27 4.14 12.35
C THR A 119 -1.11 3.77 13.83
N GLY A 120 -0.01 4.21 14.43
CA GLY A 120 0.24 4.12 15.86
C GLY A 120 -0.04 5.44 16.57
N GLU A 121 0.27 5.50 17.86
CA GLU A 121 0.18 6.72 18.66
C GLU A 121 1.33 6.72 19.67
N ALA A 122 2.24 7.70 19.55
CA ALA A 122 3.50 7.71 20.28
C ALA A 122 3.29 7.58 21.80
N GLY A 123 4.01 6.65 22.43
CA GLY A 123 3.92 6.39 23.87
C GLY A 123 2.67 5.62 24.32
N THR A 124 1.94 4.97 23.42
CA THR A 124 0.76 4.15 23.74
C THR A 124 0.95 2.69 23.32
N ASP A 125 0.11 1.80 23.84
CA ASP A 125 0.09 0.38 23.45
C ASP A 125 -0.13 0.16 21.94
N LYS A 126 -0.81 1.09 21.26
CA LYS A 126 -0.98 1.03 19.80
C LYS A 126 0.34 1.17 19.04
N GLN A 127 1.26 2.01 19.55
CA GLN A 127 2.59 2.11 18.93
C GLN A 127 3.41 0.84 19.19
N VAL A 128 3.27 0.24 20.38
CA VAL A 128 3.94 -1.02 20.70
C VAL A 128 3.39 -2.17 19.83
N GLU A 129 2.09 -2.22 19.56
CA GLU A 129 1.49 -3.16 18.59
C GLU A 129 2.04 -2.93 17.18
N LYS A 130 2.14 -1.66 16.74
CA LYS A 130 2.72 -1.29 15.44
C LYS A 130 4.15 -1.80 15.29
N GLU A 131 4.97 -1.63 16.32
CA GLU A 131 6.36 -2.09 16.34
C GLU A 131 6.46 -3.63 16.30
N ARG A 132 5.57 -4.36 16.99
CA ARG A 132 5.49 -5.84 16.86
C ARG A 132 5.08 -6.27 15.45
N PHE A 133 4.15 -5.55 14.81
CA PHE A 133 3.76 -5.81 13.42
C PHE A 133 4.92 -5.56 12.46
N MET A 134 5.64 -4.44 12.63
CA MET A 134 6.84 -4.10 11.85
C MET A 134 7.92 -5.18 11.98
N ALA A 135 8.19 -5.66 13.20
CA ALA A 135 9.16 -6.74 13.41
C ALA A 135 8.73 -8.04 12.71
N THR A 136 7.45 -8.41 12.83
CA THR A 136 6.90 -9.62 12.17
C THR A 136 6.97 -9.53 10.65
N LEU A 137 6.63 -8.35 10.09
CA LEU A 137 6.74 -8.10 8.66
C LEU A 137 8.20 -8.19 8.19
N GLY A 138 9.14 -7.63 8.98
CA GLY A 138 10.58 -7.75 8.73
C GLY A 138 11.05 -9.22 8.65
N THR A 139 10.56 -10.08 9.54
CA THR A 139 10.84 -11.52 9.46
C THR A 139 10.34 -12.13 8.16
N ARG A 140 9.10 -11.85 7.76
CA ARG A 140 8.55 -12.35 6.49
C ARG A 140 9.35 -11.84 5.28
N MET A 141 9.75 -10.58 5.31
CA MET A 141 10.61 -9.99 4.28
C MET A 141 11.97 -10.68 4.18
N ALA A 142 12.56 -11.09 5.30
CA ALA A 142 13.80 -11.86 5.31
C ALA A 142 13.62 -13.26 4.72
N GLU A 143 12.50 -13.94 5.01
CA GLU A 143 12.16 -15.23 4.39
C GLU A 143 12.00 -15.13 2.88
N LEU A 144 11.30 -14.09 2.39
CA LEU A 144 11.14 -13.84 0.97
C LEU A 144 12.50 -13.61 0.30
N SER A 145 13.38 -12.80 0.89
CA SER A 145 14.74 -12.61 0.39
C SER A 145 15.54 -13.91 0.35
N ALA A 146 15.43 -14.76 1.39
CA ALA A 146 16.15 -16.02 1.47
C ALA A 146 15.66 -17.06 0.45
N SER A 147 14.41 -16.96 -0.02
CA SER A 147 13.86 -17.85 -1.06
C SER A 147 14.51 -17.63 -2.44
N GLY A 148 15.12 -16.46 -2.68
CA GLY A 148 15.72 -16.09 -3.96
C GLY A 148 14.70 -15.72 -5.06
N GLY A 149 13.40 -15.72 -4.76
CA GLY A 149 12.35 -15.32 -5.70
C GLY A 149 12.25 -13.80 -5.90
N HIS A 150 11.59 -13.40 -6.99
CA HIS A 150 11.22 -12.00 -7.19
C HIS A 150 9.99 -11.67 -6.37
N ALA A 151 10.13 -10.70 -5.46
CA ALA A 151 9.03 -10.22 -4.65
C ALA A 151 8.94 -8.68 -4.65
N VAL A 152 7.71 -8.18 -4.57
CA VAL A 152 7.38 -6.77 -4.30
C VAL A 152 6.28 -6.71 -3.25
N LEU A 153 6.57 -6.03 -2.14
CA LEU A 153 5.58 -5.72 -1.11
C LEU A 153 5.13 -4.27 -1.30
N CYS A 154 3.87 -4.13 -1.69
CA CYS A 154 3.21 -2.85 -1.87
C CYS A 154 2.16 -2.56 -0.80
N GLY A 155 1.96 -1.29 -0.46
CA GLY A 155 0.91 -0.95 0.50
C GLY A 155 1.10 0.37 1.20
N ASP A 156 0.24 0.59 2.20
CA ASP A 156 0.31 1.71 3.15
C ASP A 156 1.07 1.27 4.39
N TRP A 157 2.25 1.85 4.56
CA TRP A 157 3.17 1.54 5.64
C TRP A 157 2.99 2.47 6.83
N ASN A 158 2.16 3.53 6.71
CA ASN A 158 1.94 4.53 7.75
C ASN A 158 3.26 5.08 8.34
N ILE A 159 4.35 5.13 7.54
CA ILE A 159 5.68 5.62 7.94
C ILE A 159 6.29 6.38 6.76
N ALA A 160 6.67 7.63 6.98
CA ALA A 160 7.53 8.39 6.07
C ALA A 160 9.00 8.15 6.46
N HIS A 161 9.88 7.85 5.51
CA HIS A 161 11.27 7.44 5.80
C HIS A 161 12.20 8.64 6.06
N ALA A 162 12.27 9.55 5.09
CA ALA A 162 13.15 10.71 5.10
C ALA A 162 12.38 12.03 5.26
N GLU A 163 13.09 13.12 5.54
CA GLU A 163 12.48 14.47 5.62
C GLU A 163 11.77 14.87 4.32
N ASN A 164 12.28 14.39 3.19
CA ASN A 164 11.67 14.58 1.88
C ASN A 164 10.35 13.81 1.70
N ASP A 165 10.02 12.86 2.58
CA ASP A 165 8.80 12.05 2.51
C ASP A 165 7.60 12.70 3.22
N ILE A 166 7.79 13.84 3.86
CA ILE A 166 6.72 14.53 4.56
C ILE A 166 6.96 16.03 4.56
N LYS A 167 5.99 16.80 4.02
CA LYS A 167 6.12 18.26 3.89
C LYS A 167 6.44 18.96 5.21
N ALA A 168 5.76 18.57 6.28
CA ALA A 168 5.85 19.19 7.60
C ALA A 168 6.72 18.38 8.58
N TRP A 169 7.84 17.80 8.12
CA TRP A 169 8.67 16.86 8.90
C TRP A 169 9.02 17.36 10.31
N LYS A 170 9.43 18.63 10.47
CA LYS A 170 9.82 19.22 11.77
C LYS A 170 8.75 19.08 12.86
N ALA A 171 7.48 19.22 12.48
CA ALA A 171 6.36 19.14 13.40
C ALA A 171 5.92 17.69 13.71
N ASN A 172 6.48 16.71 13.01
CA ASN A 172 6.07 15.31 13.08
C ASN A 172 7.17 14.37 13.59
N VAL A 173 8.39 14.85 13.86
CA VAL A 173 9.50 14.03 14.40
C VAL A 173 9.21 13.29 15.72
N LYS A 174 8.13 13.67 16.43
CA LYS A 174 7.66 13.02 17.67
C LYS A 174 6.30 12.33 17.51
N LYS A 175 5.82 12.16 16.28
CA LYS A 175 4.50 11.56 15.99
C LYS A 175 4.68 10.24 15.26
N SER A 176 3.79 9.29 15.55
CA SER A 176 3.72 8.03 14.80
C SER A 176 3.60 8.30 13.31
N GLY A 177 4.32 7.51 12.54
CA GLY A 177 4.59 7.67 11.11
C GLY A 177 5.82 8.49 10.77
N PHE A 178 6.47 9.14 11.74
CA PHE A 178 7.76 9.79 11.54
C PHE A 178 8.66 9.73 12.80
N LEU A 179 8.41 8.75 13.68
CA LEU A 179 9.27 8.53 14.85
C LEU A 179 10.66 8.07 14.41
N PRO A 180 11.73 8.39 15.17
CA PRO A 180 13.07 7.92 14.87
C PRO A 180 13.17 6.40 14.71
N GLY A 181 12.49 5.62 15.56
CA GLY A 181 12.49 4.15 15.49
C GLY A 181 11.81 3.60 14.23
N GLU A 182 10.71 4.22 13.78
CA GLU A 182 10.00 3.81 12.56
C GLU A 182 10.84 4.09 11.31
N ARG A 183 11.50 5.26 11.29
CA ARG A 183 12.42 5.64 10.21
C ARG A 183 13.65 4.75 10.17
N GLN A 184 14.22 4.45 11.34
CA GLN A 184 15.36 3.55 11.47
C GLN A 184 15.01 2.14 10.98
N TRP A 185 13.83 1.62 11.31
CA TRP A 185 13.38 0.32 10.81
C TRP A 185 13.28 0.28 9.28
N LEU A 186 12.77 1.34 8.62
CA LEU A 186 12.79 1.41 7.16
C LEU A 186 14.22 1.46 6.59
N THR A 187 15.14 2.19 7.25
CA THR A 187 16.56 2.19 6.87
C THR A 187 17.15 0.78 6.93
N GLU A 188 16.91 0.04 8.02
CA GLU A 188 17.42 -1.32 8.21
C GLU A 188 16.85 -2.30 7.17
N LEU A 189 15.57 -2.17 6.82
CA LEU A 189 14.98 -2.95 5.73
C LEU A 189 15.70 -2.68 4.40
N MET A 190 16.01 -1.41 4.09
CA MET A 190 16.73 -1.07 2.87
C MET A 190 18.18 -1.58 2.90
N GLU A 191 18.85 -1.49 4.04
CA GLU A 191 20.19 -2.04 4.25
C GLU A 191 20.23 -3.57 4.13
N SER A 192 19.13 -4.26 4.45
CA SER A 192 18.97 -5.70 4.22
C SER A 192 18.81 -6.10 2.75
N GLY A 193 18.72 -5.11 1.85
CA GLY A 193 18.68 -5.31 0.40
C GLY A 193 17.33 -5.00 -0.25
N TRP A 194 16.27 -4.71 0.50
CA TRP A 194 15.00 -4.28 -0.10
C TRP A 194 15.14 -2.88 -0.71
N VAL A 195 14.55 -2.68 -1.89
CA VAL A 195 14.70 -1.43 -2.64
C VAL A 195 13.37 -0.67 -2.65
N ASP A 196 13.38 0.57 -2.16
CA ASP A 196 12.30 1.53 -2.38
C ASP A 196 12.29 1.99 -3.84
N VAL A 197 11.36 1.42 -4.61
CA VAL A 197 11.33 1.63 -6.06
C VAL A 197 10.99 3.08 -6.43
N ALA A 198 10.10 3.72 -5.68
CA ALA A 198 9.73 5.11 -5.94
C ALA A 198 10.95 6.03 -5.72
N ARG A 199 11.70 5.81 -4.63
CA ARG A 199 12.91 6.59 -4.35
C ARG A 199 14.02 6.32 -5.38
N ARG A 200 14.17 5.07 -5.85
CA ARG A 200 15.10 4.71 -6.93
C ARG A 200 14.83 5.49 -8.23
N VAL A 201 13.56 5.67 -8.58
CA VAL A 201 13.16 6.36 -9.83
C VAL A 201 13.24 7.87 -9.70
N HIS A 202 12.78 8.44 -8.59
CA HIS A 202 12.65 9.90 -8.44
C HIS A 202 13.88 10.57 -7.82
N GLY A 203 14.82 9.82 -7.25
CA GLY A 203 15.98 10.35 -6.53
C GLY A 203 15.57 11.04 -5.22
N ASP A 204 16.50 11.73 -4.56
CA ASP A 204 16.25 12.38 -3.27
C ASP A 204 15.58 13.75 -3.41
N VAL A 205 14.29 13.73 -3.77
CA VAL A 205 13.42 14.90 -3.93
C VAL A 205 12.26 14.86 -2.95
N ALA A 206 11.69 16.03 -2.62
CA ALA A 206 10.48 16.11 -1.82
C ALA A 206 9.30 15.41 -2.54
N GLY A 207 8.69 14.43 -1.87
CA GLY A 207 7.68 13.57 -2.48
C GLY A 207 8.25 12.65 -3.58
N PRO A 208 7.44 12.21 -4.56
CA PRO A 208 6.00 12.47 -4.64
C PRO A 208 5.26 11.91 -3.41
N TYR A 209 4.34 12.70 -2.85
CA TYR A 209 3.52 12.26 -1.72
C TYR A 209 2.37 11.37 -2.22
N SER A 210 1.88 10.49 -1.36
CA SER A 210 0.80 9.54 -1.65
C SER A 210 -0.43 9.73 -0.77
N TRP A 211 -0.31 10.45 0.35
CA TRP A 211 -1.40 10.70 1.30
C TRP A 211 -1.51 12.19 1.66
N TRP A 212 -2.75 12.66 1.80
CA TRP A 212 -3.06 13.99 2.33
C TRP A 212 -4.29 13.94 3.23
N SER A 213 -4.27 14.66 4.35
CA SER A 213 -5.46 14.77 5.21
C SER A 213 -6.67 15.33 4.44
N TRP A 214 -7.86 14.80 4.72
CA TRP A 214 -9.14 15.41 4.33
C TRP A 214 -9.38 16.75 5.06
N ARG A 215 -8.66 17.02 6.15
CA ARG A 215 -8.88 18.22 6.97
C ARG A 215 -8.08 19.40 6.45
N GLY A 216 -8.73 20.56 6.39
CA GLY A 216 -8.09 21.82 6.02
C GLY A 216 -7.62 21.83 4.57
N LYS A 217 -6.49 22.48 4.29
CA LYS A 217 -5.95 22.69 2.94
C LYS A 217 -4.73 21.81 2.64
N ALA A 218 -4.63 20.64 3.28
CA ALA A 218 -3.45 19.79 3.16
C ALA A 218 -3.22 19.33 1.70
N PHE A 219 -4.28 18.97 0.99
CA PHE A 219 -4.20 18.58 -0.41
C PHE A 219 -3.81 19.75 -1.33
N ASP A 220 -4.49 20.89 -1.17
CA ASP A 220 -4.30 22.09 -2.01
C ASP A 220 -2.89 22.68 -1.87
N ASN A 221 -2.35 22.66 -0.66
CA ASN A 221 -0.99 23.16 -0.37
C ASN A 221 0.10 22.09 -0.54
N ASP A 222 -0.27 20.89 -1.01
CA ASP A 222 0.60 19.73 -1.12
C ASP A 222 1.35 19.38 0.18
N ALA A 223 0.68 19.55 1.33
CA ALA A 223 1.17 19.15 2.64
C ALA A 223 0.96 17.65 2.86
N GLY A 224 1.55 16.84 1.99
CA GLY A 224 1.39 15.39 1.94
C GLY A 224 2.47 14.61 2.66
N TRP A 225 2.25 13.30 2.71
CA TRP A 225 3.17 12.29 3.19
C TRP A 225 3.34 11.21 2.11
N ARG A 226 4.56 10.68 1.95
CA ARG A 226 4.84 9.49 1.17
C ARG A 226 4.92 8.31 2.14
N ILE A 227 3.82 7.58 2.23
CA ILE A 227 3.66 6.44 3.15
C ILE A 227 3.22 5.17 2.43
N ASP A 228 2.98 5.26 1.12
CA ASP A 228 2.66 4.13 0.27
C ASP A 228 3.89 3.73 -0.55
N TYR A 229 4.31 2.48 -0.43
CA TYR A 229 5.59 2.00 -0.97
C TYR A 229 5.38 0.85 -1.95
N HIS A 230 6.40 0.65 -2.79
CA HIS A 230 6.73 -0.64 -3.39
C HIS A 230 8.16 -0.95 -2.94
N LEU A 231 8.30 -1.84 -1.96
CA LEU A 231 9.61 -2.38 -1.62
C LEU A 231 9.79 -3.66 -2.41
N ALA A 232 10.83 -3.71 -3.25
CA ALA A 232 11.09 -4.84 -4.12
C ALA A 232 12.45 -5.48 -3.81
N THR A 233 12.53 -6.79 -4.05
CA THR A 233 13.81 -7.53 -4.09
C THR A 233 14.78 -6.91 -5.12
N PRO A 234 16.10 -6.97 -4.89
CA PRO A 234 17.10 -6.26 -5.72
C PRO A 234 16.98 -6.53 -7.23
N GLU A 235 16.80 -7.80 -7.62
CA GLU A 235 16.72 -8.19 -9.03
C GLU A 235 15.47 -7.64 -9.71
N LEU A 236 14.32 -7.70 -9.03
CA LEU A 236 13.07 -7.14 -9.55
C LEU A 236 13.16 -5.61 -9.62
N ALA A 237 13.72 -4.96 -8.60
CA ALA A 237 13.95 -3.51 -8.61
C ALA A 237 14.94 -3.07 -9.70
N GLY A 238 15.86 -3.93 -10.11
CA GLY A 238 16.74 -3.71 -11.26
C GLY A 238 15.99 -3.62 -12.60
N ARG A 239 14.77 -4.13 -12.65
CA ARG A 239 13.89 -4.13 -13.84
C ARG A 239 12.88 -2.99 -13.83
N THR A 240 12.93 -2.07 -12.86
CA THR A 240 12.00 -0.94 -12.83
C THR A 240 12.18 -0.04 -14.05
N ARG A 241 11.08 0.22 -14.75
CA ARG A 241 10.99 1.16 -15.88
C ARG A 241 10.45 2.51 -15.46
N ALA A 242 9.42 2.52 -14.63
CA ALA A 242 8.76 3.75 -14.20
C ALA A 242 8.14 3.59 -12.81
N ALA A 243 8.02 4.69 -12.09
CA ALA A 243 7.20 4.84 -10.89
C ALA A 243 6.44 6.17 -10.99
N ARG A 244 5.20 6.20 -10.53
CA ARG A 244 4.37 7.42 -10.50
C ARG A 244 3.37 7.39 -9.36
N VAL A 245 2.96 8.57 -8.92
CA VAL A 245 1.79 8.75 -8.06
C VAL A 245 0.69 9.45 -8.85
N GLU A 246 -0.49 8.86 -8.88
CA GLU A 246 -1.66 9.34 -9.61
C GLU A 246 -2.46 10.32 -8.73
N LYS A 247 -1.80 11.41 -8.30
CA LYS A 247 -2.44 12.47 -7.51
C LYS A 247 -3.58 13.10 -8.32
N PRO A 248 -4.83 13.13 -7.82
CA PRO A 248 -5.92 13.80 -8.50
C PRO A 248 -5.62 15.29 -8.75
N ALA A 249 -6.12 15.84 -9.86
CA ALA A 249 -5.88 17.25 -10.19
C ALA A 249 -6.53 18.22 -9.17
N GLU A 250 -7.63 17.80 -8.54
CA GLU A 250 -8.40 18.62 -7.62
C GLU A 250 -8.86 17.79 -6.41
N TYR A 251 -9.03 18.47 -5.26
CA TYR A 251 -9.49 17.85 -4.02
C TYR A 251 -10.82 17.10 -4.19
N ALA A 252 -11.75 17.63 -5.00
CA ALA A 252 -13.07 17.06 -5.21
C ALA A 252 -13.06 15.75 -6.04
N LEU A 253 -11.98 15.46 -6.77
CA LEU A 253 -11.84 14.26 -7.60
C LEU A 253 -11.32 13.05 -6.80
N ARG A 254 -10.93 13.27 -5.54
CA ARG A 254 -10.45 12.21 -4.65
C ARG A 254 -11.58 11.28 -4.22
N TRP A 255 -11.30 9.99 -4.22
CA TRP A 255 -12.19 8.96 -3.65
C TRP A 255 -11.55 8.23 -2.46
N SER A 256 -10.26 8.49 -2.20
CA SER A 256 -9.52 8.12 -0.99
C SER A 256 -8.67 9.32 -0.52
N ASP A 257 -8.24 9.31 0.74
CA ASP A 257 -7.20 10.23 1.20
C ASP A 257 -5.81 9.92 0.60
N HIS A 258 -5.63 8.70 0.11
CA HIS A 258 -4.45 8.27 -0.63
C HIS A 258 -4.64 8.44 -2.16
N ALA A 259 -3.53 8.51 -2.88
CA ALA A 259 -3.47 8.45 -4.34
C ALA A 259 -2.79 7.14 -4.79
N PRO A 260 -3.21 6.53 -5.92
CA PRO A 260 -2.59 5.31 -6.40
C PRO A 260 -1.09 5.51 -6.68
N VAL A 261 -0.26 4.61 -6.17
CA VAL A 261 1.17 4.55 -6.48
C VAL A 261 1.39 3.39 -7.43
N THR A 262 1.94 3.65 -8.61
CA THR A 262 2.08 2.65 -9.67
C THR A 262 3.55 2.49 -10.06
N VAL A 263 4.00 1.25 -10.16
CA VAL A 263 5.35 0.87 -10.59
C VAL A 263 5.26 -0.07 -11.80
N GLU A 264 6.06 0.20 -12.82
CA GLU A 264 6.24 -0.68 -13.98
C GLU A 264 7.58 -1.40 -13.89
N PHE A 265 7.54 -2.73 -14.00
CA PHE A 265 8.69 -3.61 -14.10
C PHE A 265 8.77 -4.23 -15.50
N ASP A 266 9.99 -4.38 -16.02
CA ASP A 266 10.29 -5.14 -17.24
C ASP A 266 10.26 -6.66 -16.97
N TYR A 267 9.04 -7.21 -16.98
CA TYR A 267 8.72 -8.59 -16.61
C TYR A 267 7.42 -9.07 -17.28
#